data_AF-A0A7J5ZVR3-F1
#
_entry.id   AF-A0A7J5ZVR3-F1
#
_cell.length_a   1.000
_cell.length_b   1.000
_cell.length_c   1.000
_cell.angle_alpha   90.00
_cell.angle_beta   90.00
_cell.angle_gamma   90.00
#
_symmetry.space_group_name_H-M   'P 1'
#
loop_
_entity.id
_entity.type
_entity.pdbx_description
1 polymer ?
#
loop_
_entity_poly.entity_id
_entity_poly.type
_entity_poly.pdbx_seq_one_letter_code
_entity_poly.pdbx_strand_id
1 'polypeptide(L)'
;MIPITELRYFVDTQPAYRILKPWWDVFTDYLSVVMLMIAVFGGTLQVTQDKMICLPCKWVVNETCRKYFEAAFEPQGIRYDLDRHQYNYVDAVCYENKLHWFAKYFPYLVLLHTLIFLACSNFWFKFPWTSSKLEHFVSILLKCFDSPWTTRALSETVVEESDPKALGKMNGSIDKKASCVSEDVEASVSMLSTTKFRFDQGIVDHSENGVLDKKEGEQAKALFEKVKKFRLHVEEGDIVYRLYIRQTIIKVVKFILIICYTGYYVHNIQFSVDCSVDIENLTGYQMFNCAHPLATLFKILACFYISLVVVYGMICMYTLSWMLRRSLKKYSFESIREESSYSDIPDVKNDFAFMLHMIDQYDPLYSKRFAVFLSEVSENKLRQLNLNNEWTLDKLRQRITKNSQEKLELHLFMLSGIPDTVFDLLELEVLKLELIPDITIPPIIAQLINLREMWLYHTPAKIEAPALAFLRETS
;
A
#
# COMPACT_ATOMS: atom_id res chain seq x y z
N MET A 1 6.12 28.54 -23.89
CA MET A 1 5.03 27.55 -23.69
C MET A 1 5.69 26.27 -23.20
N ILE A 2 5.51 25.90 -21.93
CA ILE A 2 6.13 24.68 -21.39
C ILE A 2 5.29 23.50 -21.87
N PRO A 3 5.85 22.52 -22.61
CA PRO A 3 5.07 21.40 -23.12
C PRO A 3 4.60 20.51 -21.97
N ILE A 4 3.28 20.30 -21.90
CA ILE A 4 2.59 19.47 -20.88
C ILE A 4 3.10 18.02 -20.89
N THR A 5 3.69 17.56 -21.99
CA THR A 5 4.27 16.23 -22.15
C THR A 5 5.46 15.96 -21.23
N GLU A 6 6.28 16.97 -20.93
CA GLU A 6 7.44 16.83 -20.01
C GLU A 6 6.99 16.70 -18.55
N LEU A 7 5.87 17.34 -18.18
CA LEU A 7 5.25 17.19 -16.85
C LEU A 7 4.68 15.79 -16.64
N ARG A 8 4.26 15.10 -17.71
CA ARG A 8 3.75 13.72 -17.65
C ARG A 8 4.82 12.74 -17.17
N TYR A 9 6.09 12.96 -17.52
CA TYR A 9 7.22 12.14 -17.06
C TYR A 9 7.44 12.23 -15.54
N PHE A 10 7.05 13.35 -14.90
CA PHE A 10 7.08 13.47 -13.44
C PHE A 10 5.90 12.79 -12.75
N VAL A 11 4.80 12.58 -13.46
CA VAL A 11 3.55 11.98 -12.95
C VAL A 11 3.51 10.47 -13.19
N ASP A 12 4.13 9.97 -14.27
CA ASP A 12 4.20 8.53 -14.59
C ASP A 12 5.19 7.80 -13.67
N THR A 13 4.72 7.45 -12.48
CA THR A 13 5.28 6.35 -11.69
C THR A 13 5.06 5.03 -12.42
N GLN A 14 6.06 4.13 -12.44
CA GLN A 14 5.90 2.78 -13.00
C GLN A 14 4.61 2.12 -12.48
N PRO A 15 3.86 1.38 -13.34
CA PRO A 15 2.56 0.81 -12.97
C PRO A 15 2.65 -0.16 -11.79
N ALA A 16 3.82 -0.80 -11.58
CA ALA A 16 4.09 -1.71 -10.48
C ALA A 16 4.03 -1.04 -9.09
N TYR A 17 4.31 0.26 -9.00
CA TYR A 17 4.29 0.99 -7.72
C TYR A 17 2.89 1.39 -7.26
N ARG A 18 1.84 1.15 -8.06
CA ARG A 18 0.45 1.45 -7.67
C ARG A 18 0.04 0.73 -6.38
N ILE A 19 0.55 -0.48 -6.17
CA ILE A 19 0.26 -1.32 -5.00
C ILE A 19 0.81 -0.71 -3.70
N LEU A 20 1.82 0.17 -3.79
CA LEU A 20 2.42 0.85 -2.65
C LEU A 20 1.86 2.25 -2.40
N LYS A 21 0.86 2.69 -3.19
CA LYS A 21 0.21 3.99 -3.01
C LYS A 21 -1.14 3.81 -2.30
N PRO A 22 -1.26 4.18 -1.02
CA PRO A 22 -2.53 4.22 -0.34
C PRO A 22 -3.43 5.32 -0.92
N TRP A 23 -4.71 5.32 -0.53
CA TRP A 23 -5.71 6.25 -1.04
C TRP A 23 -5.32 7.73 -0.85
N TRP A 24 -4.61 8.08 0.23
CA TRP A 24 -4.17 9.46 0.47
C TRP A 24 -3.12 9.92 -0.53
N ASP A 25 -2.15 9.08 -0.87
CA ASP A 25 -1.10 9.44 -1.83
C ASP A 25 -1.71 9.60 -3.23
N VAL A 26 -2.60 8.69 -3.63
CA VAL A 26 -3.37 8.80 -4.88
C VAL A 26 -4.17 10.10 -4.93
N PHE A 27 -4.88 10.45 -3.86
CA PHE A 27 -5.66 11.68 -3.83
C PHE A 27 -4.77 12.94 -3.89
N THR A 28 -3.62 12.94 -3.19
CA THR A 28 -2.67 14.05 -3.26
C THR A 28 -2.04 14.23 -4.65
N ASP A 29 -1.85 13.15 -5.41
CA ASP A 29 -1.39 13.21 -6.80
C ASP A 29 -2.43 13.91 -7.69
N TYR A 30 -3.72 13.54 -7.58
CA TYR A 30 -4.80 14.19 -8.31
C TYR A 30 -4.97 15.67 -7.94
N LEU A 31 -4.91 16.00 -6.65
CA LEU A 31 -4.93 17.40 -6.21
C LEU A 31 -3.76 18.21 -6.79
N SER A 32 -2.56 17.62 -6.84
CA SER A 32 -1.38 18.26 -7.42
C SER A 32 -1.56 18.52 -8.92
N VAL A 33 -2.20 17.61 -9.66
CA VAL A 33 -2.55 17.83 -11.08
C VAL A 33 -3.51 19.01 -11.24
N VAL A 34 -4.54 19.12 -10.39
CA VAL A 34 -5.47 20.27 -10.43
C VAL A 34 -4.76 21.58 -10.11
N MET A 35 -3.87 21.59 -9.11
CA MET A 35 -3.05 22.77 -8.77
C MET A 35 -2.15 23.18 -9.96
N LEU A 36 -1.57 22.20 -10.66
CA LEU A 36 -0.77 22.44 -11.86
C LEU A 36 -1.60 23.06 -12.98
N MET A 37 -2.83 22.56 -13.20
CA MET A 37 -3.75 23.12 -14.20
C MET A 37 -4.06 24.59 -13.90
N ILE A 38 -4.30 24.95 -12.64
CA ILE A 38 -4.52 26.34 -12.21
C ILE A 38 -3.28 27.19 -12.48
N ALA A 39 -2.09 26.67 -12.18
CA ALA A 39 -0.83 27.37 -12.42
C ALA A 39 -0.62 27.68 -13.91
N VAL A 40 -0.82 26.67 -14.77
CA VAL A 40 -0.66 26.80 -16.23
C VAL A 40 -1.72 27.72 -16.81
N PHE A 41 -2.98 27.59 -16.39
CA PHE A 41 -4.07 28.46 -16.82
C PHE A 41 -3.81 29.92 -16.41
N GLY A 42 -3.50 30.16 -15.13
CA GLY A 42 -3.18 31.48 -14.61
C GLY A 42 -1.96 32.09 -15.31
N GLY A 43 -0.91 31.31 -15.54
CA GLY A 43 0.30 31.78 -16.23
C GLY A 43 0.03 32.12 -17.71
N THR A 44 -0.82 31.34 -18.38
CA THR A 44 -1.21 31.62 -19.78
C THR A 44 -2.01 32.92 -19.87
N LEU A 45 -3.00 33.10 -18.99
CA LEU A 45 -3.77 34.36 -18.92
C LEU A 45 -2.86 35.54 -18.62
N GLN A 46 -1.90 35.37 -17.71
CA GLN A 46 -0.98 36.43 -17.38
C GLN A 46 -0.08 36.83 -18.56
N VAL A 47 0.47 35.87 -19.30
CA VAL A 47 1.36 36.20 -20.44
C VAL A 47 0.58 36.79 -21.62
N THR A 48 -0.69 36.40 -21.82
CA THR A 48 -1.47 36.79 -23.00
C THR A 48 -2.35 38.02 -22.81
N GLN A 49 -2.86 38.24 -21.59
CA GLN A 49 -3.92 39.22 -21.32
C GLN A 49 -3.57 40.23 -20.21
N ASP A 50 -2.39 40.16 -19.59
CA ASP A 50 -2.04 41.06 -18.49
C ASP A 50 -1.70 42.46 -19.01
N LYS A 51 -2.76 43.24 -19.21
CA LYS A 51 -2.71 44.66 -19.54
C LYS A 51 -3.46 45.41 -18.46
N MET A 52 -2.72 46.21 -17.70
CA MET A 52 -3.31 47.22 -16.82
C MET A 52 -3.66 48.44 -17.65
N ILE A 53 -4.80 49.07 -17.37
CA ILE A 53 -5.27 50.26 -18.09
C ILE A 53 -5.30 51.42 -17.11
N CYS A 54 -4.47 52.42 -17.34
CA CYS A 54 -4.35 53.61 -16.51
C CYS A 54 -4.90 54.84 -17.21
N LEU A 55 -5.63 55.66 -16.46
CA LEU A 55 -6.13 56.95 -16.91
C LEU A 55 -5.65 58.04 -15.96
N PRO A 56 -5.20 59.20 -16.48
CA PRO A 56 -4.79 60.33 -15.64
C PRO A 56 -6.00 60.93 -14.90
N CYS A 57 -5.73 61.56 -13.77
CA CYS A 57 -6.72 62.27 -12.99
C CYS A 57 -6.46 63.77 -12.97
N LYS A 58 -7.47 64.59 -13.34
CA LYS A 58 -7.39 66.05 -13.25
C LYS A 58 -7.57 66.59 -11.83
N TRP A 59 -8.41 65.90 -11.04
CA TRP A 59 -8.74 66.32 -9.68
C TRP A 59 -8.10 65.38 -8.67
N VAL A 60 -7.01 65.85 -8.07
CA VAL A 60 -6.26 65.12 -7.05
C VAL A 60 -6.52 65.79 -5.71
N VAL A 61 -7.04 65.04 -4.74
CA VAL A 61 -7.21 65.49 -3.36
C VAL A 61 -6.65 64.40 -2.44
N ASN A 62 -5.69 64.75 -1.58
CA ASN A 62 -5.02 63.80 -0.68
C ASN A 62 -4.51 62.53 -1.40
N GLU A 63 -3.78 62.69 -2.52
CA GLU A 63 -3.21 61.58 -3.30
C GLU A 63 -4.24 60.53 -3.78
N THR A 64 -5.51 60.90 -3.85
CA THR A 64 -6.58 60.05 -4.40
C THR A 64 -7.31 60.78 -5.52
N CYS A 65 -7.70 60.04 -6.54
CA CYS A 65 -8.49 60.55 -7.65
C CYS A 65 -9.95 60.69 -7.22
N ARG A 66 -10.43 61.92 -6.97
CA ARG A 66 -11.84 62.16 -6.62
C ARG A 66 -12.62 62.55 -7.88
N LYS A 67 -13.75 61.87 -8.12
CA LYS A 67 -14.72 62.31 -9.14
C LYS A 67 -15.44 63.56 -8.63
N TYR A 68 -15.22 64.70 -9.27
CA TYR A 68 -16.02 65.90 -9.03
C TYR A 68 -17.28 65.83 -9.90
N PHE A 69 -18.47 65.79 -9.27
CA PHE A 69 -19.75 65.73 -9.97
C PHE A 69 -20.40 67.11 -9.89
N GLU A 70 -20.10 67.99 -10.84
CA GLU A 70 -20.94 69.19 -11.06
C GLU A 70 -22.12 68.79 -11.94
N ALA A 71 -23.22 68.39 -11.29
CA ALA A 71 -24.47 68.10 -11.97
C ALA A 71 -25.17 69.41 -12.36
N ALA A 72 -24.80 69.99 -13.50
CA ALA A 72 -25.53 71.12 -14.09
C ALA A 72 -25.60 71.13 -15.63
N PHE A 73 -24.84 70.29 -16.34
CA PHE A 73 -24.80 70.28 -17.81
C PHE A 73 -24.82 68.87 -18.42
N GLU A 74 -25.21 68.77 -19.69
CA GLU A 74 -25.12 67.53 -20.48
C GLU A 74 -23.69 66.96 -20.43
N PRO A 75 -23.52 65.63 -20.28
CA PRO A 75 -22.20 65.04 -20.07
C PRO A 75 -21.34 65.12 -21.33
N GLN A 76 -20.42 66.09 -21.38
CA GLN A 76 -19.32 66.11 -22.34
C GLN A 76 -18.16 65.24 -21.82
N GLY A 77 -17.60 64.39 -22.67
CA GLY A 77 -16.46 63.53 -22.31
C GLY A 77 -15.21 64.34 -21.94
N ILE A 78 -14.36 63.79 -21.08
CA ILE A 78 -13.13 64.46 -20.64
C ILE A 78 -12.04 64.31 -21.71
N ARG A 79 -11.45 65.43 -22.13
CA ARG A 79 -10.25 65.45 -23.00
C ARG A 79 -9.00 65.62 -22.14
N TYR A 80 -8.07 64.67 -22.23
CA TYR A 80 -6.81 64.66 -21.48
C TYR A 80 -5.58 65.06 -22.32
N ASP A 81 -5.74 65.16 -23.65
CA ASP A 81 -4.71 65.58 -24.61
C ASP A 81 -3.40 64.78 -24.53
N LEU A 82 -3.50 63.47 -24.29
CA LEU A 82 -2.40 62.50 -24.29
C LEU A 82 -2.43 61.62 -25.54
N ASP A 83 -1.25 61.29 -26.06
CA ASP A 83 -1.12 60.34 -27.17
C ASP A 83 -1.22 58.88 -26.69
N ARG A 84 -1.65 57.97 -27.58
CA ARG A 84 -1.83 56.55 -27.26
C ARG A 84 -0.54 55.88 -26.80
N HIS A 85 0.62 56.31 -27.30
CA HIS A 85 1.92 55.78 -26.85
C HIS A 85 2.26 56.20 -25.42
N GLN A 86 1.87 57.41 -25.01
CA GLN A 86 2.05 57.86 -23.63
C GLN A 86 1.19 57.05 -22.66
N TYR A 87 -0.06 56.70 -23.03
CA TYR A 87 -0.88 55.78 -22.22
C TYR A 87 -0.20 54.42 -22.00
N ASN A 88 0.33 53.80 -23.07
CA ASN A 88 1.02 52.52 -22.94
C ASN A 88 2.27 52.61 -22.04
N TYR A 89 2.97 53.75 -22.06
CA TYR A 89 4.11 53.98 -21.18
C TYR A 89 3.68 54.09 -19.71
N VAL A 90 2.63 54.86 -19.42
CA VAL A 90 2.04 54.97 -18.07
C VAL A 90 1.58 53.60 -17.56
N ASP A 91 0.88 52.84 -18.39
CA ASP A 91 0.41 51.49 -18.08
C ASP A 91 1.57 50.60 -17.62
N ALA A 92 2.69 50.63 -18.34
CA ALA A 92 3.88 49.84 -18.02
C ALA A 92 4.58 50.30 -16.73
N VAL A 93 4.74 51.62 -16.53
CA VAL A 93 5.38 52.18 -15.32
C VAL A 93 4.54 51.90 -14.08
N CYS A 94 3.23 52.10 -14.15
CA CYS A 94 2.32 51.83 -13.05
C CYS A 94 2.24 50.33 -12.76
N TYR A 95 2.24 49.49 -13.80
CA TYR A 95 2.28 48.04 -13.63
C TYR A 95 3.55 47.64 -12.89
N GLU A 96 4.71 48.20 -13.26
CA GLU A 96 5.96 47.78 -12.64
C GLU A 96 6.13 48.27 -11.20
N ASN A 97 5.82 49.53 -10.93
CA ASN A 97 6.14 50.17 -9.64
C ASN A 97 5.04 50.05 -8.58
N LYS A 98 3.76 49.95 -8.95
CA LYS A 98 2.64 50.03 -7.99
C LYS A 98 1.86 48.73 -7.84
N LEU A 99 1.80 47.88 -8.86
CA LEU A 99 1.08 46.62 -8.74
C LEU A 99 1.81 45.67 -7.77
N HIS A 100 1.07 45.13 -6.81
CA HIS A 100 1.64 44.24 -5.80
C HIS A 100 2.24 42.98 -6.44
N TRP A 101 3.48 42.64 -6.05
CA TRP A 101 4.26 41.53 -6.63
C TRP A 101 3.50 40.18 -6.59
N PHE A 102 2.69 39.93 -5.55
CA PHE A 102 1.88 38.71 -5.46
C PHE A 102 0.93 38.54 -6.65
N ALA A 103 0.25 39.60 -7.10
CA ALA A 103 -0.64 39.51 -8.26
C ALA A 103 0.14 39.22 -9.55
N LYS A 104 1.36 39.75 -9.67
CA LYS A 104 2.26 39.50 -10.81
C LYS A 104 2.88 38.10 -10.79
N TYR A 105 3.16 37.52 -9.64
CA TYR A 105 3.90 36.26 -9.59
C TYR A 105 3.06 35.06 -9.15
N PHE A 106 1.77 35.27 -8.85
CA PHE A 106 0.88 34.24 -8.32
C PHE A 106 0.91 32.92 -9.10
N PRO A 107 0.69 32.86 -10.42
CA PRO A 107 0.67 31.59 -11.15
C PRO A 107 2.03 30.86 -11.13
N TYR A 108 3.13 31.62 -11.17
CA TYR A 108 4.48 31.07 -11.09
C TYR A 108 4.80 30.51 -9.70
N LEU A 109 4.33 31.17 -8.64
CA LEU A 109 4.42 30.66 -7.27
C LEU A 109 3.63 29.37 -7.09
N VAL A 110 2.40 29.32 -7.62
CA VAL A 110 1.57 28.10 -7.61
C VAL A 110 2.28 26.96 -8.35
N LEU A 111 2.88 27.25 -9.51
CA LEU A 111 3.67 26.26 -10.27
C LEU A 111 4.84 25.73 -9.44
N LEU A 112 5.63 26.62 -8.83
CA LEU A 112 6.76 26.25 -7.98
C LEU A 112 6.32 25.37 -6.81
N HIS A 113 5.26 25.74 -6.09
CA HIS A 113 4.73 24.94 -4.98
C HIS A 113 4.25 23.56 -5.42
N THR A 114 3.56 23.49 -6.57
CA THR A 114 3.06 22.23 -7.12
C THR A 114 4.23 21.31 -7.52
N LEU A 115 5.27 21.85 -8.14
CA LEU A 115 6.48 21.09 -8.48
C LEU A 115 7.19 20.56 -7.23
N ILE A 116 7.28 21.37 -6.16
CA ILE A 116 7.84 20.93 -4.88
C ILE A 116 7.02 19.79 -4.29
N PHE A 117 5.68 19.88 -4.28
CA PHE A 117 4.83 18.80 -3.77
C PHE A 117 4.99 17.51 -4.58
N LEU A 118 5.00 17.59 -5.91
CA LEU A 118 5.22 16.45 -6.81
C LEU A 118 6.60 15.82 -6.61
N ALA A 119 7.66 16.63 -6.49
CA ALA A 119 9.01 16.16 -6.26
C ALA A 119 9.13 15.46 -4.90
N CYS A 120 8.55 16.05 -3.84
CA CYS A 120 8.53 15.45 -2.51
C CYS A 120 7.74 14.13 -2.46
N SER A 121 6.60 14.03 -3.16
CA SER A 121 5.82 12.78 -3.23
C SER A 121 6.55 11.65 -3.94
N ASN A 122 7.30 11.98 -5.01
CA ASN A 122 7.96 10.97 -5.84
C ASN A 122 9.40 10.66 -5.42
N PHE A 123 9.96 11.42 -4.49
CA PHE A 123 11.36 11.29 -4.07
C PHE A 123 11.69 9.87 -3.59
N TRP A 124 10.82 9.27 -2.76
CA TRP A 124 11.06 7.93 -2.21
C TRP A 124 11.01 6.80 -3.26
N PHE A 125 10.32 7.00 -4.38
CA PHE A 125 10.30 6.05 -5.51
C PHE A 125 11.52 6.18 -6.42
N LYS A 126 12.08 7.39 -6.57
CA LYS A 126 13.21 7.65 -7.49
C LYS A 126 14.58 7.53 -6.82
N PHE A 127 14.66 7.66 -5.50
CA PHE A 127 15.93 7.62 -4.79
C PHE A 127 16.56 6.20 -4.86
N PRO A 128 17.80 6.01 -5.36
CA PRO A 128 18.33 4.68 -5.71
C PRO A 128 18.33 3.67 -4.56
N TRP A 129 18.61 4.11 -3.33
CA TRP A 129 18.68 3.24 -2.17
C TRP A 129 17.32 2.72 -1.72
N THR A 130 16.26 3.53 -1.86
CA THR A 130 14.89 3.10 -1.53
C THR A 130 14.26 2.36 -2.69
N SER A 131 14.44 2.87 -3.91
CA SER A 131 13.92 2.28 -5.15
C SER A 131 14.34 0.82 -5.26
N SER A 132 15.63 0.49 -5.05
CA SER A 132 16.10 -0.91 -5.11
C SER A 132 15.38 -1.83 -4.13
N LYS A 133 15.14 -1.38 -2.89
CA LYS A 133 14.38 -2.15 -1.89
C LYS A 133 12.91 -2.32 -2.31
N LEU A 134 12.28 -1.27 -2.82
CA LEU A 134 10.87 -1.27 -3.24
C LEU A 134 10.65 -2.15 -4.48
N GLU A 135 11.53 -2.08 -5.48
CA GLU A 135 11.45 -2.92 -6.69
C GLU A 135 11.57 -4.40 -6.36
N HIS A 136 12.54 -4.75 -5.52
CA HIS A 136 12.74 -6.12 -5.08
C HIS A 136 11.52 -6.60 -4.28
N PHE A 137 10.99 -5.75 -3.39
CA PHE A 137 9.78 -6.06 -2.64
C PHE A 137 8.58 -6.33 -3.55
N VAL A 138 8.29 -5.42 -4.48
CA VAL A 138 7.17 -5.56 -5.42
C VAL A 138 7.33 -6.78 -6.31
N SER A 139 8.55 -7.06 -6.80
CA SER A 139 8.82 -8.23 -7.62
C SER A 139 8.56 -9.54 -6.86
N ILE A 140 8.94 -9.61 -5.58
CA ILE A 140 8.65 -10.78 -4.75
C ILE A 140 7.16 -10.86 -4.46
N LEU A 141 6.52 -9.76 -4.06
CA LEU A 141 5.11 -9.71 -3.70
C LEU A 141 4.22 -10.21 -4.86
N LEU A 142 4.49 -9.74 -6.09
CA LEU A 142 3.77 -10.17 -7.28
C LEU A 142 3.96 -11.67 -7.54
N LYS A 143 5.20 -12.19 -7.42
CA LYS A 143 5.47 -13.63 -7.57
C LYS A 143 4.80 -14.47 -6.48
N CYS A 144 4.69 -13.95 -5.27
CA CYS A 144 3.95 -14.60 -4.18
C CYS A 144 2.45 -14.63 -4.49
N PHE A 145 1.91 -13.53 -5.00
CA PHE A 145 0.49 -13.43 -5.35
C PHE A 145 0.09 -14.36 -6.50
N ASP A 146 0.95 -14.49 -7.52
CA ASP A 146 0.72 -15.34 -8.69
C ASP A 146 0.97 -16.84 -8.43
N SER A 147 1.60 -17.19 -7.30
CA SER A 147 1.98 -18.57 -7.02
C SER A 147 0.75 -19.45 -6.70
N PRO A 148 0.49 -20.52 -7.46
CA PRO A 148 -0.64 -21.44 -7.22
C PRO A 148 -0.60 -22.09 -5.83
N TRP A 149 0.61 -22.26 -5.28
CA TRP A 149 0.82 -22.79 -3.93
C TRP A 149 0.07 -22.00 -2.85
N THR A 150 0.03 -20.67 -2.95
CA THR A 150 -0.65 -19.84 -1.95
C THR A 150 -2.14 -20.11 -1.88
N THR A 151 -2.78 -20.23 -3.04
CA THR A 151 -4.21 -20.51 -3.14
C THR A 151 -4.53 -21.86 -2.51
N ARG A 152 -3.68 -22.87 -2.74
CA ARG A 152 -3.82 -24.19 -2.13
C ARG A 152 -3.66 -24.14 -0.61
N ALA A 153 -2.56 -23.57 -0.13
CA ALA A 153 -2.26 -23.49 1.30
C ALA A 153 -3.32 -22.70 2.09
N LEU A 154 -3.95 -21.70 1.47
CA LEU A 154 -5.09 -20.96 2.04
C LEU A 154 -6.40 -21.76 1.96
N SER A 155 -6.62 -22.54 0.90
CA SER A 155 -7.81 -23.40 0.81
C SER A 155 -7.80 -24.52 1.84
N GLU A 156 -6.63 -25.10 2.12
CA GLU A 156 -6.49 -26.16 3.14
C GLU A 156 -6.81 -25.64 4.54
N THR A 157 -6.42 -24.39 4.87
CA THR A 157 -6.79 -23.78 6.15
C THR A 157 -8.28 -23.45 6.27
N VAL A 158 -8.93 -23.05 5.16
CA VAL A 158 -10.39 -22.79 5.16
C VAL A 158 -11.17 -24.11 5.27
N VAL A 159 -10.67 -25.20 4.67
CA VAL A 159 -11.29 -26.52 4.79
C VAL A 159 -11.17 -27.04 6.23
N GLU A 160 -9.99 -26.92 6.86
CA GLU A 160 -9.79 -27.27 8.29
C GLU A 160 -10.72 -26.45 9.21
N GLU A 161 -11.00 -25.19 8.88
CA GLU A 161 -11.90 -24.31 9.66
C GLU A 161 -13.39 -24.49 9.32
N SER A 162 -13.73 -25.19 8.23
CA SER A 162 -15.11 -25.54 7.85
C SER A 162 -15.63 -26.83 8.48
N ASP A 163 -14.78 -27.51 9.26
CA ASP A 163 -15.16 -28.60 10.17
C ASP A 163 -15.46 -28.17 11.65
N PRO A 164 -16.30 -27.14 11.92
CA PRO A 164 -17.00 -27.00 13.18
C PRO A 164 -18.48 -27.34 12.94
N LYS A 165 -18.93 -28.40 13.63
CA LYS A 165 -20.33 -28.79 13.83
C LYS A 165 -21.33 -27.61 13.76
N ALA A 166 -21.97 -27.41 12.61
CA ALA A 166 -23.24 -26.69 12.50
C ALA A 166 -23.93 -26.92 11.15
N LEU A 167 -24.39 -28.14 10.88
CA LEU A 167 -25.47 -28.35 9.91
C LEU A 167 -26.67 -28.98 10.63
N GLY A 168 -27.64 -28.13 10.97
CA GLY A 168 -28.84 -28.53 11.69
C GLY A 168 -29.98 -27.53 11.54
N LYS A 169 -30.76 -27.74 10.47
CA LYS A 169 -32.13 -27.24 10.21
C LYS A 169 -32.30 -25.80 9.69
N MET A 170 -32.39 -25.74 8.36
CA MET A 170 -33.29 -24.84 7.65
C MET A 170 -34.74 -25.35 7.80
N ASN A 171 -35.64 -24.49 8.29
CA ASN A 171 -37.05 -24.46 7.93
C ASN A 171 -37.55 -23.03 8.16
N GLY A 172 -38.20 -22.45 7.14
CA GLY A 172 -38.31 -21.01 7.00
C GLY A 172 -39.49 -20.30 7.67
N SER A 173 -39.47 -18.99 7.44
CA SER A 173 -40.61 -18.10 7.16
C SER A 173 -41.35 -17.41 8.33
N ILE A 174 -41.22 -16.06 8.29
CA ILE A 174 -42.17 -14.98 8.64
C ILE A 174 -42.18 -14.38 10.06
N ASP A 175 -42.08 -13.05 10.05
CA ASP A 175 -42.14 -12.04 11.10
C ASP A 175 -43.25 -12.16 12.15
N LYS A 176 -42.94 -11.80 13.41
CA LYS A 176 -43.63 -10.75 14.19
C LYS A 176 -42.95 -10.44 15.54
N LYS A 177 -42.83 -9.15 15.84
CA LYS A 177 -42.44 -8.51 17.13
C LYS A 177 -43.36 -8.88 18.30
N ALA A 178 -42.82 -9.01 19.53
CA ALA A 178 -43.10 -8.13 20.70
C ALA A 178 -42.48 -8.64 22.04
N SER A 179 -41.75 -7.72 22.71
CA SER A 179 -41.52 -7.43 24.15
C SER A 179 -41.25 -8.48 25.27
N CYS A 180 -40.11 -8.25 25.96
CA CYS A 180 -39.87 -8.01 27.40
C CYS A 180 -39.98 -9.10 28.53
N VAL A 181 -38.84 -9.28 29.24
CA VAL A 181 -38.59 -9.30 30.74
C VAL A 181 -39.11 -10.55 31.51
N SER A 182 -38.40 -11.30 32.40
CA SER A 182 -37.30 -11.08 33.39
C SER A 182 -36.64 -12.42 33.84
N GLU A 183 -35.44 -12.36 34.48
CA GLU A 183 -34.87 -13.05 35.71
C GLU A 183 -35.45 -14.43 36.18
N ASP A 184 -34.75 -15.45 36.71
CA ASP A 184 -33.49 -15.60 37.49
C ASP A 184 -33.04 -17.10 37.61
N VAL A 185 -31.72 -17.31 37.83
CA VAL A 185 -30.98 -18.28 38.71
C VAL A 185 -31.43 -19.75 38.88
N GLU A 186 -30.56 -20.74 38.59
CA GLU A 186 -29.76 -21.53 39.58
C GLU A 186 -29.15 -22.82 39.01
N ALA A 187 -27.99 -23.19 39.57
CA ALA A 187 -27.13 -24.31 39.20
C ALA A 187 -27.64 -25.69 39.65
N SER A 188 -27.28 -26.75 38.91
CA SER A 188 -27.07 -28.08 39.51
C SER A 188 -26.07 -28.92 38.71
N VAL A 189 -25.15 -29.52 39.47
CA VAL A 189 -24.07 -30.42 39.05
C VAL A 189 -24.60 -31.86 38.97
N SER A 190 -24.24 -32.59 37.91
CA SER A 190 -24.12 -34.07 37.93
C SER A 190 -23.11 -34.48 36.84
N MET A 191 -21.90 -34.89 37.24
CA MET A 191 -21.46 -36.28 37.42
C MET A 191 -21.36 -37.09 36.12
N LEU A 192 -20.10 -37.20 35.67
CA LEU A 192 -19.45 -38.37 35.04
C LEU A 192 -20.31 -39.26 34.12
N SER A 193 -20.11 -39.13 32.80
CA SER A 193 -20.27 -40.26 31.89
C SER A 193 -19.07 -40.36 30.95
N THR A 194 -18.32 -41.43 31.22
CA THR A 194 -17.36 -42.15 30.39
C THR A 194 -17.32 -41.76 28.91
N THR A 195 -16.20 -41.15 28.51
CA THR A 195 -15.82 -40.88 27.13
C THR A 195 -15.68 -42.19 26.34
N LYS A 196 -16.72 -42.60 25.62
CA LYS A 196 -16.61 -43.54 24.49
C LYS A 196 -16.35 -42.73 23.22
N PHE A 197 -15.09 -42.55 22.86
CA PHE A 197 -14.73 -42.19 21.48
C PHE A 197 -14.93 -43.44 20.61
N ARG A 198 -16.07 -43.51 19.94
CA ARG A 198 -16.21 -44.30 18.70
C ARG A 198 -15.60 -43.47 17.59
N PHE A 199 -14.44 -43.88 17.11
CA PHE A 199 -13.90 -43.46 15.82
C PHE A 199 -14.81 -44.07 14.75
N ASP A 200 -15.58 -43.23 14.07
CA ASP A 200 -16.22 -43.61 12.81
C ASP A 200 -15.25 -43.32 11.67
N GLN A 201 -15.18 -44.31 10.81
CA GLN A 201 -14.27 -44.51 9.70
C GLN A 201 -14.65 -43.54 8.58
N GLY A 202 -14.05 -42.35 8.59
CA GLY A 202 -14.03 -41.44 7.46
C GLY A 202 -13.03 -41.95 6.44
N ILE A 203 -13.55 -42.48 5.33
CA ILE A 203 -12.81 -42.70 4.09
C ILE A 203 -11.97 -41.45 3.83
N VAL A 204 -10.66 -41.65 3.71
CA VAL A 204 -9.71 -40.68 3.18
C VAL A 204 -10.24 -40.30 1.81
N ASP A 205 -10.94 -39.17 1.72
CA ASP A 205 -11.18 -38.53 0.45
C ASP A 205 -9.79 -38.24 -0.11
N HIS A 206 -9.42 -39.03 -1.11
CA HIS A 206 -8.28 -38.77 -1.95
C HIS A 206 -8.31 -37.29 -2.31
N SER A 207 -7.23 -36.60 -1.97
CA SER A 207 -6.99 -35.22 -2.39
C SER A 207 -6.85 -35.18 -3.91
N GLU A 208 -7.96 -35.24 -4.65
CA GLU A 208 -8.03 -35.07 -6.10
C GLU A 208 -8.13 -33.58 -6.51
N ASN A 209 -7.77 -32.66 -5.62
CA ASN A 209 -7.52 -31.26 -6.00
C ASN A 209 -6.06 -31.09 -6.42
N GLY A 210 -5.84 -31.26 -7.73
CA GLY A 210 -4.70 -30.74 -8.50
C GLY A 210 -3.32 -30.98 -7.90
N VAL A 211 -2.66 -32.08 -8.28
CA VAL A 211 -1.24 -32.30 -8.02
C VAL A 211 -0.47 -31.07 -8.50
N LEU A 212 0.12 -30.32 -7.56
CA LEU A 212 0.98 -29.19 -7.89
C LEU A 212 2.08 -29.70 -8.81
N ASP A 213 2.19 -29.15 -10.02
CA ASP A 213 3.18 -29.62 -10.98
C ASP A 213 4.58 -29.50 -10.37
N LYS A 214 5.48 -30.44 -10.65
CA LYS A 214 6.83 -30.48 -10.10
C LYS A 214 7.55 -29.12 -10.29
N LYS A 215 7.27 -28.47 -11.41
CA LYS A 215 7.80 -27.15 -11.75
C LYS A 215 7.32 -26.04 -10.80
N GLU A 216 6.04 -26.05 -10.42
CA GLU A 216 5.44 -25.06 -9.52
C GLU A 216 5.94 -25.24 -8.08
N GLY A 217 6.15 -26.48 -7.66
CA GLY A 217 6.73 -26.82 -6.36
C GLY A 217 8.16 -26.31 -6.18
N GLU A 218 9.01 -26.47 -7.20
CA GLU A 218 10.37 -25.93 -7.20
C GLU A 218 10.38 -24.40 -7.29
N GLN A 219 9.47 -23.80 -8.05
CA GLN A 219 9.32 -22.34 -8.11
C GLN A 219 8.92 -21.77 -6.74
N ALA A 220 7.98 -22.41 -6.04
CA ALA A 220 7.57 -22.01 -4.69
C ALA A 220 8.73 -22.15 -3.70
N LYS A 221 9.49 -23.25 -3.74
CA LYS A 221 10.69 -23.44 -2.91
C LYS A 221 11.74 -22.33 -3.11
N ALA A 222 12.05 -22.00 -4.37
CA ALA A 222 12.95 -20.90 -4.70
C ALA A 222 12.41 -19.54 -4.21
N LEU A 223 11.09 -19.38 -4.14
CA LEU A 223 10.46 -18.17 -3.63
C LEU A 223 10.59 -18.06 -2.10
N PHE A 224 10.43 -19.14 -1.34
CA PHE A 224 10.69 -19.17 0.11
C PHE A 224 12.11 -18.72 0.45
N GLU A 225 13.12 -19.25 -0.25
CA GLU A 225 14.52 -18.85 -0.04
C GLU A 225 14.75 -17.36 -0.35
N LYS A 226 14.16 -16.87 -1.44
CA LYS A 226 14.23 -15.45 -1.82
C LYS A 226 13.58 -14.56 -0.77
N VAL A 227 12.40 -14.94 -0.26
CA VAL A 227 11.68 -14.19 0.78
C VAL A 227 12.51 -14.13 2.07
N LYS A 228 13.10 -15.25 2.52
CA LYS A 228 13.98 -15.27 3.70
C LYS A 228 15.20 -14.36 3.54
N LYS A 229 15.90 -14.47 2.40
CA LYS A 229 17.08 -13.63 2.11
C LYS A 229 16.71 -12.16 2.02
N PHE A 230 15.59 -11.85 1.38
CA PHE A 230 15.09 -10.48 1.24
C PHE A 230 14.70 -9.88 2.59
N ARG A 231 14.01 -10.65 3.43
CA ARG A 231 13.61 -10.23 4.78
C ARG A 231 14.83 -9.78 5.59
N LEU A 232 15.87 -10.61 5.68
CA LEU A 232 17.09 -10.27 6.43
C LEU A 232 17.74 -8.99 5.89
N HIS A 233 17.85 -8.87 4.55
CA HIS A 233 18.45 -7.69 3.92
C HIS A 233 17.67 -6.40 4.18
N VAL A 234 16.34 -6.46 4.23
CA VAL A 234 15.50 -5.26 4.42
C VAL A 234 15.33 -4.90 5.89
N GLU A 235 15.22 -5.89 6.79
CA GLU A 235 15.08 -5.68 8.23
C GLU A 235 16.27 -4.94 8.85
N GLU A 236 17.47 -5.04 8.27
CA GLU A 236 18.67 -4.31 8.72
C GLU A 236 18.57 -2.78 8.56
N GLY A 237 17.72 -2.27 7.66
CA GLY A 237 17.60 -0.83 7.38
C GLY A 237 16.29 -0.19 7.81
N ASP A 238 16.32 1.12 8.07
CA ASP A 238 15.14 1.97 8.35
C ASP A 238 15.04 3.20 7.42
N ILE A 239 15.65 3.11 6.24
CA ILE A 239 15.83 4.22 5.31
C ILE A 239 14.50 4.58 4.65
N VAL A 240 13.71 3.58 4.25
CA VAL A 240 12.41 3.78 3.56
C VAL A 240 11.45 4.49 4.50
N TYR A 241 11.30 3.97 5.72
CA TYR A 241 10.45 4.56 6.76
C TYR A 241 10.87 6.01 7.09
N ARG A 242 12.17 6.24 7.31
CA ARG A 242 12.69 7.56 7.67
C ARG A 242 12.49 8.59 6.56
N LEU A 243 12.68 8.20 5.31
CA LEU A 243 12.44 9.08 4.16
C LEU A 243 10.95 9.40 4.02
N TYR A 244 10.07 8.42 4.19
CA TYR A 244 8.62 8.64 4.13
C TYR A 244 8.11 9.58 5.25
N ILE A 245 8.67 9.48 6.46
CA ILE A 245 8.36 10.46 7.53
C ILE A 245 8.88 11.85 7.19
N ARG A 246 10.15 11.95 6.75
CA ARG A 246 10.77 13.24 6.44
C ARG A 246 10.03 13.97 5.33
N GLN A 247 9.63 13.27 4.26
CA GLN A 247 8.85 13.90 3.18
C GLN A 247 7.48 14.39 3.68
N THR A 248 6.79 13.64 4.54
CA THR A 248 5.47 14.03 5.08
C THR A 248 5.59 15.26 5.98
N ILE A 249 6.62 15.32 6.83
CA ILE A 249 6.90 16.51 7.65
C ILE A 249 7.19 17.73 6.77
N ILE A 250 8.04 17.58 5.73
CA ILE A 250 8.36 18.67 4.80
C ILE A 250 7.10 19.16 4.08
N LYS A 251 6.22 18.25 3.62
CA LYS A 251 4.94 18.59 3.00
C LYS A 251 4.04 19.40 3.94
N VAL A 252 3.92 18.99 5.20
CA VAL A 252 3.12 19.70 6.22
C VAL A 252 3.69 21.10 6.50
N VAL A 253 5.00 21.23 6.68
CA VAL A 253 5.66 22.54 6.89
C VAL A 253 5.42 23.46 5.68
N LYS A 254 5.59 22.94 4.45
CA LYS A 254 5.32 23.70 3.22
C LYS A 254 3.87 24.11 3.11
N PHE A 255 2.93 23.23 3.44
CA PHE A 255 1.50 23.53 3.49
C PHE A 255 1.20 24.71 4.42
N ILE A 256 1.72 24.69 5.66
CA ILE A 256 1.51 25.76 6.64
C ILE A 256 2.04 27.09 6.09
N LEU A 257 3.27 27.09 5.56
CA LEU A 257 3.87 28.28 4.97
C LEU A 257 3.00 28.84 3.83
N ILE A 258 2.53 27.97 2.92
CA ILE A 258 1.70 28.37 1.78
C ILE A 258 0.40 29.03 2.24
N ILE A 259 -0.32 28.42 3.16
CA ILE A 259 -1.58 28.99 3.68
C ILE A 259 -1.35 30.33 4.36
N CYS A 260 -0.32 30.44 5.21
CA CYS A 260 -0.04 31.68 5.92
C CYS A 260 0.25 32.85 4.96
N TYR A 261 1.15 32.66 3.99
CA TYR A 261 1.53 33.75 3.10
C TYR A 261 0.43 34.05 2.06
N THR A 262 -0.19 33.03 1.46
CA THR A 262 -1.25 33.25 0.45
C THR A 262 -2.51 33.86 1.05
N GLY A 263 -2.89 33.44 2.26
CA GLY A 263 -4.02 34.01 2.99
C GLY A 263 -3.83 35.49 3.30
N TYR A 264 -2.59 35.90 3.64
CA TYR A 264 -2.26 37.31 3.89
C TYR A 264 -2.29 38.15 2.60
N TYR A 265 -1.64 37.70 1.53
CA TYR A 265 -1.49 38.50 0.31
C TYR A 265 -2.69 38.50 -0.63
N VAL A 266 -3.66 37.58 -0.47
CA VAL A 266 -4.89 37.56 -1.28
C VAL A 266 -5.69 38.85 -1.15
N HIS A 267 -5.66 39.50 0.01
CA HIS A 267 -6.37 40.77 0.20
C HIS A 267 -5.79 41.91 -0.65
N ASN A 268 -4.50 41.85 -0.97
CA ASN A 268 -3.82 42.90 -1.73
C ASN A 268 -4.17 42.88 -3.23
N ILE A 269 -4.91 41.87 -3.71
CA ILE A 269 -5.41 41.82 -5.09
C ILE A 269 -6.68 42.68 -5.19
N GLN A 270 -6.54 43.85 -5.83
CA GLN A 270 -7.61 44.82 -6.03
C GLN A 270 -7.79 45.17 -7.51
N PHE A 271 -9.03 45.50 -7.89
CA PHE A 271 -9.37 45.85 -9.28
C PHE A 271 -8.90 47.26 -9.67
N SER A 272 -9.05 48.24 -8.78
CA SER A 272 -8.61 49.62 -8.99
C SER A 272 -7.40 49.92 -8.11
N VAL A 273 -6.33 50.46 -8.71
CA VAL A 273 -5.10 50.83 -8.03
C VAL A 273 -4.78 52.28 -8.39
N ASP A 274 -4.64 53.13 -7.37
CA ASP A 274 -4.17 54.49 -7.54
C ASP A 274 -2.65 54.49 -7.71
N CYS A 275 -2.18 55.04 -8.83
CA CYS A 275 -0.77 55.10 -9.21
C CYS A 275 -0.28 56.55 -9.12
N SER A 276 0.51 56.82 -8.07
CA SER A 276 1.27 58.06 -7.90
C SER A 276 2.72 57.86 -8.34
N VAL A 277 3.11 58.47 -9.47
CA VAL A 277 4.45 58.31 -10.06
C VAL A 277 4.95 59.64 -10.61
N ASP A 278 6.24 59.92 -10.42
CA ASP A 278 6.88 61.19 -10.80
C ASP A 278 7.25 61.22 -12.29
N ILE A 279 6.25 61.18 -13.18
CA ILE A 279 6.40 61.22 -14.65
C ILE A 279 5.79 62.49 -15.27
N GLU A 280 5.54 63.51 -14.47
CA GLU A 280 4.91 64.77 -14.87
C GLU A 280 5.65 65.45 -16.04
N ASN A 281 6.98 65.41 -16.07
CA ASN A 281 7.77 66.01 -17.15
C ASN A 281 7.52 65.38 -18.53
N LEU A 282 7.04 64.12 -18.58
CA LEU A 282 6.79 63.39 -19.83
C LEU A 282 5.31 63.37 -20.21
N THR A 283 4.42 63.25 -19.23
CA THR A 283 2.98 63.05 -19.45
C THR A 283 2.11 64.21 -18.95
N GLY A 284 2.65 65.15 -18.18
CA GLY A 284 1.90 66.31 -17.66
C GLY A 284 0.93 66.02 -16.51
N TYR A 285 0.89 64.78 -15.99
CA TYR A 285 0.05 64.37 -14.86
C TYR A 285 0.87 63.58 -13.84
N GLN A 286 0.56 63.76 -12.55
CA GLN A 286 1.24 63.09 -11.43
C GLN A 286 0.48 61.85 -10.90
N MET A 287 -0.86 61.81 -11.06
CA MET A 287 -1.73 60.76 -10.53
C MET A 287 -2.53 60.09 -11.63
N PHE A 288 -2.58 58.76 -11.57
CA PHE A 288 -3.31 57.91 -12.51
C PHE A 288 -4.16 56.91 -11.74
N ASN A 289 -5.38 56.67 -12.20
CA ASN A 289 -6.23 55.59 -11.70
C ASN A 289 -6.14 54.42 -12.70
N CYS A 290 -5.69 53.27 -12.20
CA CYS A 290 -5.43 52.08 -13.00
C CYS A 290 -6.42 50.96 -12.69
N ALA A 291 -6.97 50.36 -13.73
CA ALA A 291 -7.81 49.17 -13.64
C ALA A 291 -7.00 47.92 -14.03
N HIS A 292 -6.97 46.94 -13.14
CA HIS A 292 -6.41 45.61 -13.39
C HIS A 292 -7.56 44.61 -13.60
N PRO A 293 -7.96 44.33 -14.86
CA PRO A 293 -9.13 43.51 -15.14
C PRO A 293 -8.97 42.04 -14.70
N LEU A 294 -7.72 41.54 -14.64
CA LEU A 294 -7.42 40.18 -14.18
C LEU A 294 -7.49 40.02 -12.66
N ALA A 295 -7.55 41.10 -11.88
CA ALA A 295 -7.55 41.04 -10.42
C ALA A 295 -8.70 40.19 -9.86
N THR A 296 -9.91 40.32 -10.42
CA THR A 296 -11.08 39.57 -9.97
C THR A 296 -10.92 38.08 -10.24
N LEU A 297 -10.44 37.73 -11.44
CA LEU A 297 -10.17 36.35 -11.83
C LEU A 297 -9.05 35.74 -10.98
N PHE A 298 -7.93 36.44 -10.77
CA PHE A 298 -6.86 35.96 -9.91
C PHE A 298 -7.27 35.83 -8.45
N LYS A 299 -8.17 36.69 -7.94
CA LYS A 299 -8.73 36.53 -6.61
C LYS A 299 -9.57 35.25 -6.50
N ILE A 300 -10.40 34.94 -7.51
CA ILE A 300 -11.16 33.68 -7.57
C ILE A 300 -10.21 32.47 -7.64
N LEU A 301 -9.20 32.51 -8.53
CA LEU A 301 -8.21 31.44 -8.66
C LEU A 301 -7.40 31.25 -7.37
N ALA A 302 -7.02 32.33 -6.69
CA ALA A 302 -6.29 32.26 -5.43
C ALA A 302 -7.16 31.68 -4.30
N CYS A 303 -8.43 32.08 -4.18
CA CYS A 303 -9.37 31.47 -3.23
C CYS A 303 -9.59 29.98 -3.50
N PHE A 304 -9.71 29.60 -4.78
CA PHE A 304 -9.83 28.20 -5.16
C PHE A 304 -8.55 27.41 -4.86
N TYR A 305 -7.38 27.98 -5.16
CA TYR A 305 -6.08 27.38 -4.83
C TYR A 305 -5.88 27.20 -3.33
N ILE A 306 -6.21 28.21 -2.51
CA ILE A 306 -6.15 28.12 -1.04
C ILE A 306 -7.04 26.96 -0.56
N SER A 307 -8.28 26.86 -1.06
CA SER A 307 -9.18 25.75 -0.73
C SER A 307 -8.56 24.38 -1.07
N LEU A 308 -7.95 24.23 -2.24
CA LEU A 308 -7.27 22.98 -2.63
C LEU A 308 -6.06 22.67 -1.73
N VAL A 309 -5.27 23.67 -1.38
CA VAL A 309 -4.10 23.52 -0.49
C VAL A 309 -4.56 23.15 0.93
N VAL A 310 -5.68 23.67 1.42
CA VAL A 310 -6.29 23.26 2.69
C VAL A 310 -6.66 21.77 2.66
N VAL A 311 -7.35 21.30 1.61
CA VAL A 311 -7.70 19.89 1.46
C VAL A 311 -6.44 19.01 1.39
N TYR A 312 -5.44 19.41 0.61
CA TYR A 312 -4.15 18.73 0.54
C TYR A 312 -3.46 18.64 1.91
N GLY A 313 -3.46 19.76 2.66
CA GLY A 313 -2.88 19.85 3.99
C GLY A 313 -3.59 18.98 5.01
N MET A 314 -4.92 18.94 5.00
CA MET A 314 -5.70 18.07 5.89
C MET A 314 -5.35 16.60 5.67
N ILE A 315 -5.15 16.17 4.43
CA ILE A 315 -4.72 14.80 4.10
C ILE A 315 -3.29 14.55 4.61
N CYS A 316 -2.36 15.48 4.39
CA CYS A 316 -1.00 15.35 4.92
C CYS A 316 -0.95 15.33 6.47
N MET A 317 -1.83 16.08 7.13
CA MET A 317 -1.96 16.05 8.59
C MET A 317 -2.55 14.74 9.08
N TYR A 318 -3.54 14.19 8.35
CA TYR A 318 -4.08 12.87 8.61
C TYR A 318 -3.01 11.78 8.47
N THR A 319 -2.22 11.78 7.39
CA THR A 319 -1.16 10.79 7.21
C THR A 319 -0.09 10.90 8.28
N LEU A 320 0.36 12.12 8.62
CA LEU A 320 1.29 12.33 9.72
C LEU A 320 0.73 11.83 11.06
N SER A 321 -0.55 12.10 11.34
CA SER A 321 -1.22 11.63 12.56
C SER A 321 -1.34 10.10 12.60
N TRP A 322 -1.67 9.47 11.47
CA TRP A 322 -1.72 8.02 11.33
C TRP A 322 -0.35 7.39 11.59
N MET A 323 0.71 7.97 11.01
CA MET A 323 2.10 7.50 11.19
C MET A 323 2.64 7.67 12.61
N LEU A 324 2.19 8.69 13.34
CA LEU A 324 2.61 8.94 14.72
C LEU A 324 1.81 8.09 15.72
N ARG A 325 0.54 7.81 15.43
CA ARG A 325 -0.33 7.01 16.31
C ARG A 325 -0.01 5.51 16.22
N ARG A 326 0.31 5.00 15.03
CA ARG A 326 0.66 3.58 14.84
C ARG A 326 2.17 3.39 14.86
N SER A 327 2.65 2.38 15.59
CA SER A 327 4.06 2.00 15.56
C SER A 327 4.39 1.23 14.27
N LEU A 328 4.58 1.95 13.16
CA LEU A 328 4.83 1.35 11.84
C LEU A 328 6.16 0.58 11.71
N LYS A 329 7.04 0.69 12.71
CA LYS A 329 8.30 -0.08 12.77
C LYS A 329 8.10 -1.55 13.19
N LYS A 330 6.90 -1.92 13.65
CA LYS A 330 6.55 -3.30 14.00
C LYS A 330 5.28 -3.66 13.26
N TYR A 331 5.25 -4.83 12.65
CA TYR A 331 4.06 -5.39 12.02
C TYR A 331 3.87 -6.80 12.57
N SER A 332 2.71 -7.04 13.18
CA SER A 332 2.29 -8.35 13.68
C SER A 332 1.19 -8.90 12.78
N PHE A 333 1.28 -10.18 12.46
CA PHE A 333 0.29 -10.91 11.66
C PHE A 333 -0.84 -11.47 12.56
N GLU A 334 -1.27 -10.73 13.58
CA GLU A 334 -2.13 -11.26 14.65
C GLU A 334 -3.51 -11.69 14.13
N SER A 335 -4.17 -10.85 13.33
CA SER A 335 -5.43 -11.22 12.67
C SER A 335 -5.28 -12.42 11.74
N ILE A 336 -4.12 -12.59 11.12
CA ILE A 336 -3.84 -13.71 10.21
C ILE A 336 -3.55 -14.99 11.01
N ARG A 337 -2.92 -14.91 12.18
CA ARG A 337 -2.74 -16.07 13.08
C ARG A 337 -4.04 -16.52 13.73
N GLU A 338 -5.00 -15.61 13.92
CA GLU A 338 -6.34 -15.95 14.40
C GLU A 338 -7.21 -16.57 13.31
N GLU A 339 -7.15 -16.01 12.09
CA GLU A 339 -7.94 -16.47 10.94
C GLU A 339 -7.32 -17.68 10.21
N SER A 340 -6.02 -17.95 10.40
CA SER A 340 -5.35 -19.09 9.80
C SER A 340 -4.72 -20.00 10.86
N SER A 341 -4.75 -21.31 10.60
CA SER A 341 -4.11 -22.35 11.43
C SER A 341 -2.58 -22.17 11.60
N TYR A 342 -1.97 -21.19 10.92
CA TYR A 342 -0.53 -20.91 10.96
C TYR A 342 -0.15 -19.95 12.10
N SER A 343 0.12 -20.50 13.29
CA SER A 343 0.56 -19.71 14.45
C SER A 343 2.04 -19.25 14.38
N ASP A 344 2.86 -19.89 13.54
CA ASP A 344 4.33 -19.73 13.53
C ASP A 344 4.84 -18.52 12.73
N ILE A 345 3.94 -17.69 12.21
CA ILE A 345 4.30 -16.56 11.37
C ILE A 345 5.10 -15.55 12.22
N PRO A 346 6.33 -15.19 11.84
CA PRO A 346 7.18 -14.32 12.65
C PRO A 346 6.76 -12.85 12.59
N ASP A 347 6.90 -12.12 13.69
CA ASP A 347 6.76 -10.66 13.70
C ASP A 347 7.93 -10.00 12.99
N VAL A 348 7.63 -8.96 12.22
CA VAL A 348 8.62 -8.28 11.39
C VAL A 348 8.87 -6.84 11.85
N LYS A 349 10.06 -6.33 11.54
CA LYS A 349 10.55 -5.04 12.06
C LYS A 349 11.06 -4.10 10.95
N ASN A 350 11.19 -2.82 11.28
CA ASN A 350 11.83 -1.77 10.49
C ASN A 350 11.19 -1.53 9.10
N ASP A 351 12.01 -1.41 8.04
CA ASP A 351 11.54 -1.08 6.68
C ASP A 351 10.56 -2.13 6.14
N PHE A 352 10.76 -3.41 6.46
CA PHE A 352 9.88 -4.48 5.99
C PHE A 352 8.49 -4.39 6.60
N ALA A 353 8.41 -4.13 7.91
CA ALA A 353 7.17 -3.86 8.62
C ALA A 353 6.43 -2.64 8.04
N PHE A 354 7.17 -1.56 7.76
CA PHE A 354 6.58 -0.36 7.17
C PHE A 354 6.00 -0.65 5.78
N MET A 355 6.73 -1.34 4.91
CA MET A 355 6.25 -1.67 3.57
C MET A 355 5.01 -2.59 3.59
N LEU A 356 4.93 -3.53 4.53
CA LEU A 356 3.75 -4.37 4.73
C LEU A 356 2.55 -3.57 5.23
N HIS A 357 2.74 -2.64 6.18
CA HIS A 357 1.68 -1.70 6.58
C HIS A 357 1.16 -0.88 5.40
N MET A 358 2.02 -0.48 4.47
CA MET A 358 1.60 0.30 3.29
C MET A 358 0.74 -0.52 2.32
N ILE A 359 1.08 -1.79 2.10
CA ILE A 359 0.29 -2.69 1.24
C ILE A 359 -1.02 -3.07 1.91
N ASP A 360 -1.01 -3.28 3.22
CA ASP A 360 -2.22 -3.63 3.98
C ASP A 360 -3.31 -2.56 3.85
N GLN A 361 -2.91 -1.30 3.68
CA GLN A 361 -3.81 -0.17 3.39
C GLN A 361 -4.29 -0.11 1.93
N TYR A 362 -3.63 -0.82 1.01
CA TYR A 362 -4.07 -0.96 -0.38
C TYR A 362 -5.06 -2.13 -0.51
N ASP A 363 -4.64 -3.34 -0.13
CA ASP A 363 -5.49 -4.53 -0.10
C ASP A 363 -4.88 -5.60 0.85
N PRO A 364 -5.62 -6.03 1.90
CA PRO A 364 -5.14 -7.03 2.86
C PRO A 364 -4.93 -8.42 2.24
N LEU A 365 -5.45 -8.70 1.03
CA LEU A 365 -5.22 -9.99 0.37
C LEU A 365 -3.74 -10.24 0.07
N TYR A 366 -2.99 -9.18 -0.24
CA TYR A 366 -1.55 -9.29 -0.49
C TYR A 366 -0.78 -9.70 0.78
N SER A 367 -1.09 -9.10 1.93
CA SER A 367 -0.46 -9.44 3.20
C SER A 367 -0.83 -10.87 3.62
N LYS A 368 -2.09 -11.29 3.44
CA LYS A 368 -2.55 -12.68 3.68
C LYS A 368 -1.78 -13.71 2.86
N ARG A 369 -1.73 -13.55 1.52
CA ARG A 369 -0.99 -14.48 0.64
C ARG A 369 0.50 -14.48 0.91
N PHE A 370 1.06 -13.32 1.22
CA PHE A 370 2.48 -13.20 1.53
C PHE A 370 2.84 -13.86 2.87
N ALA A 371 1.95 -13.81 3.87
CA ALA A 371 2.17 -14.41 5.19
C ALA A 371 2.37 -15.93 5.10
N VAL A 372 1.70 -16.61 4.16
CA VAL A 372 1.91 -18.05 3.91
C VAL A 372 3.37 -18.35 3.58
N PHE A 373 4.07 -17.51 2.83
CA PHE A 373 5.49 -17.70 2.49
C PHE A 373 6.46 -17.36 3.63
N LEU A 374 5.96 -16.77 4.73
CA LEU A 374 6.76 -16.52 5.93
C LEU A 374 6.64 -17.64 6.96
N SER A 375 5.69 -18.56 6.80
CA SER A 375 5.46 -19.68 7.73
C SER A 375 6.43 -20.82 7.47
N GLU A 376 7.04 -21.36 8.54
CA GLU A 376 7.90 -22.55 8.46
C GLU A 376 7.08 -23.83 8.25
N VAL A 377 5.87 -23.89 8.81
CA VAL A 377 4.96 -25.03 8.63
C VAL A 377 4.50 -25.15 7.18
N SER A 378 4.20 -24.04 6.50
CA SER A 378 3.83 -24.07 5.09
C SER A 378 5.00 -24.52 4.21
N GLU A 379 6.24 -24.14 4.55
CA GLU A 379 7.45 -24.60 3.86
C GLU A 379 7.66 -26.11 4.05
N ASN A 380 7.45 -26.62 5.27
CA ASN A 380 7.54 -28.05 5.56
C ASN A 380 6.47 -28.85 4.81
N LYS A 381 5.22 -28.37 4.78
CA LYS A 381 4.15 -28.96 3.95
C LYS A 381 4.53 -28.99 2.47
N LEU A 382 5.09 -27.90 1.93
CA LEU A 382 5.57 -27.86 0.54
C LEU A 382 6.70 -28.85 0.29
N ARG A 383 7.67 -28.95 1.21
CA ARG A 383 8.78 -29.90 1.12
C ARG A 383 8.29 -31.35 1.11
N GLN A 384 7.30 -31.69 1.95
CA GLN A 384 6.70 -33.02 1.96
C GLN A 384 5.96 -33.33 0.64
N LEU A 385 5.17 -32.39 0.12
CA LEU A 385 4.49 -32.58 -1.17
C LEU A 385 5.47 -32.73 -2.34
N ASN A 386 6.52 -31.92 -2.36
CA ASN A 386 7.60 -32.07 -3.36
C ASN A 386 8.29 -33.43 -3.22
N LEU A 387 8.55 -33.88 -1.98
CA LEU A 387 9.13 -35.20 -1.72
C LEU A 387 8.23 -36.33 -2.27
N ASN A 388 6.92 -36.27 -2.01
CA ASN A 388 5.95 -37.24 -2.52
C ASN A 388 5.89 -37.25 -4.05
N ASN A 389 5.93 -36.08 -4.68
CA ASN A 389 5.97 -35.95 -6.14
C ASN A 389 7.27 -36.47 -6.75
N GLU A 390 8.40 -36.29 -6.06
CA GLU A 390 9.70 -36.79 -6.53
C GLU A 390 9.84 -38.30 -6.37
N TRP A 391 9.32 -38.86 -5.27
CA TRP A 391 9.40 -40.27 -4.89
C TRP A 391 8.11 -41.02 -5.22
N THR A 392 7.91 -41.30 -6.50
CA THR A 392 6.82 -42.16 -6.95
C THR A 392 7.08 -43.64 -6.59
N LEU A 393 6.01 -44.44 -6.56
CA LEU A 393 6.09 -45.89 -6.27
C LEU A 393 7.11 -46.61 -7.15
N ASP A 394 7.21 -46.24 -8.43
CA ASP A 394 8.15 -46.86 -9.37
C ASP A 394 9.61 -46.61 -8.98
N LYS A 395 9.94 -45.39 -8.55
CA LYS A 395 11.30 -45.06 -8.10
C LYS A 395 11.65 -45.72 -6.78
N LEU A 396 10.67 -45.85 -5.89
CA LEU A 396 10.86 -46.56 -4.63
C LEU A 396 11.08 -48.06 -4.90
N ARG A 397 10.28 -48.68 -5.77
CA ARG A 397 10.45 -50.09 -6.19
C ARG A 397 11.83 -50.36 -6.79
N GLN A 398 12.38 -49.42 -7.57
CA GLN A 398 13.73 -49.54 -8.11
C GLN A 398 14.84 -49.53 -7.04
N ARG A 399 14.57 -48.99 -5.85
CA ARG A 399 15.52 -48.94 -4.72
C ARG A 399 15.28 -50.01 -3.67
N ILE A 400 14.30 -50.89 -3.87
CA ILE A 400 14.12 -52.05 -3.00
C ILE A 400 15.25 -53.04 -3.29
N THR A 401 15.99 -53.37 -2.24
CA THR A 401 17.08 -54.34 -2.29
C THR A 401 16.70 -55.56 -1.47
N LYS A 402 17.35 -56.70 -1.73
CA LYS A 402 17.19 -57.90 -0.89
C LYS A 402 18.36 -57.95 0.08
N ASN A 403 18.06 -57.99 1.37
CA ASN A 403 19.06 -58.15 2.42
C ASN A 403 19.65 -59.57 2.37
N SER A 404 20.75 -59.80 3.08
CA SER A 404 21.39 -61.11 3.32
C SER A 404 20.45 -62.22 3.84
N GLN A 405 19.29 -61.86 4.37
CA GLN A 405 18.22 -62.76 4.83
C GLN A 405 17.05 -62.91 3.81
N GLU A 406 17.25 -62.50 2.55
CA GLU A 406 16.23 -62.42 1.48
C GLU A 406 15.03 -61.49 1.73
N LYS A 407 15.01 -60.77 2.86
CA LYS A 407 13.99 -59.77 3.17
C LYS A 407 14.07 -58.56 2.23
N LEU A 408 12.91 -58.02 1.84
CA LEU A 408 12.81 -56.82 1.03
C LEU A 408 13.09 -55.59 1.89
N GLU A 409 14.21 -54.92 1.63
CA GLU A 409 14.67 -53.76 2.36
C GLU A 409 14.65 -52.48 1.51
N LEU A 410 14.12 -51.41 2.09
CA LEU A 410 14.18 -50.05 1.53
C LEU A 410 15.07 -49.18 2.41
N HIS A 411 16.09 -48.60 1.79
CA HIS A 411 17.03 -47.69 2.45
C HIS A 411 16.79 -46.25 1.98
N LEU A 412 16.39 -45.39 2.91
CA LEU A 412 16.18 -43.96 2.68
C LEU A 412 17.27 -43.16 3.41
N PHE A 413 18.05 -42.41 2.63
CA PHE A 413 19.22 -41.68 3.09
C PHE A 413 19.10 -40.19 2.77
N MET A 414 19.34 -39.33 3.77
CA MET A 414 19.36 -37.86 3.63
C MET A 414 18.10 -37.26 2.96
N LEU A 415 16.92 -37.75 3.30
CA LEU A 415 15.67 -37.12 2.89
C LEU A 415 15.24 -36.04 3.89
N SER A 416 14.52 -35.03 3.39
CA SER A 416 13.94 -33.97 4.24
C SER A 416 12.71 -34.43 5.04
N GLY A 417 12.23 -35.65 4.81
CA GLY A 417 11.07 -36.27 5.45
C GLY A 417 10.86 -37.70 4.95
N ILE A 418 9.78 -38.37 5.38
CA ILE A 418 9.35 -39.67 4.84
C ILE A 418 8.35 -39.42 3.72
N PRO A 419 8.56 -39.96 2.49
CA PRO A 419 7.55 -39.90 1.45
C PRO A 419 6.34 -40.77 1.82
N ASP A 420 5.13 -40.24 1.69
CA ASP A 420 3.90 -40.98 2.03
C ASP A 420 3.69 -42.20 1.12
N THR A 421 4.22 -42.14 -0.11
CA THR A 421 4.25 -43.24 -1.09
C THR A 421 5.01 -44.47 -0.61
N VAL A 422 5.82 -44.37 0.45
CA VAL A 422 6.49 -45.52 1.07
C VAL A 422 5.48 -46.41 1.80
N PHE A 423 4.43 -45.83 2.38
CA PHE A 423 3.43 -46.60 3.14
C PHE A 423 2.48 -47.41 2.23
N ASP A 424 2.40 -47.07 0.95
CA ASP A 424 1.65 -47.82 -0.05
C ASP A 424 2.37 -49.11 -0.52
N LEU A 425 3.64 -49.29 -0.14
CA LEU A 425 4.44 -50.46 -0.53
C LEU A 425 4.19 -51.65 0.40
N LEU A 426 3.08 -52.35 0.20
CA LEU A 426 2.65 -53.50 1.03
C LEU A 426 3.66 -54.68 1.08
N GLU A 427 4.62 -54.72 0.16
CA GLU A 427 5.63 -55.79 0.03
C GLU A 427 6.87 -55.56 0.91
N LEU A 428 6.95 -54.43 1.62
CA LEU A 428 8.14 -54.05 2.39
C LEU A 428 8.22 -54.78 3.74
N GLU A 429 9.36 -55.43 3.98
CA GLU A 429 9.63 -56.15 5.24
C GLU A 429 10.60 -55.40 6.16
N VAL A 430 11.55 -54.64 5.59
CA VAL A 430 12.56 -53.89 6.34
C VAL A 430 12.65 -52.44 5.86
N LEU A 431 12.44 -51.47 6.75
CA LEU A 431 12.58 -50.04 6.44
C LEU A 431 13.77 -49.44 7.19
N LYS A 432 14.78 -48.96 6.47
CA LYS A 432 15.96 -48.28 7.03
C LYS A 432 15.91 -46.79 6.75
N LEU A 433 15.86 -45.97 7.80
CA LEU A 433 15.85 -44.51 7.74
C LEU A 433 17.14 -43.95 8.35
N GLU A 434 17.90 -43.20 7.57
CA GLU A 434 19.17 -42.60 7.99
C GLU A 434 19.21 -41.08 7.76
N LEU A 435 19.59 -40.33 8.79
CA LEU A 435 19.84 -38.86 8.74
C LEU A 435 18.64 -38.02 8.23
N ILE A 436 17.43 -38.41 8.59
CA ILE A 436 16.20 -37.65 8.32
C ILE A 436 15.82 -36.79 9.54
N PRO A 437 15.71 -35.46 9.41
CA PRO A 437 15.34 -34.57 10.50
C PRO A 437 13.82 -34.59 10.78
N ASP A 438 13.44 -34.47 12.06
CA ASP A 438 12.07 -34.24 12.57
C ASP A 438 10.97 -35.13 11.95
N ILE A 439 11.12 -36.44 12.08
CA ILE A 439 10.16 -37.42 11.54
C ILE A 439 8.91 -37.50 12.41
N THR A 440 7.73 -37.37 11.81
CA THR A 440 6.46 -37.85 12.39
C THR A 440 6.04 -39.12 11.67
N ILE A 441 5.92 -40.24 12.40
CA ILE A 441 5.44 -41.50 11.81
C ILE A 441 3.90 -41.50 11.87
N PRO A 442 3.21 -41.44 10.71
CA PRO A 442 1.76 -41.40 10.67
C PRO A 442 1.15 -42.78 10.95
N PRO A 443 -0.13 -42.83 11.36
CA PRO A 443 -0.87 -44.08 11.58
C PRO A 443 -1.04 -44.91 10.30
N ILE A 444 -0.80 -44.31 9.14
CA ILE A 444 -0.82 -44.96 7.81
C ILE A 444 0.21 -46.10 7.75
N ILE A 445 1.23 -46.11 8.61
CA ILE A 445 2.17 -47.24 8.74
C ILE A 445 1.47 -48.58 9.02
N ALA A 446 0.27 -48.57 9.61
CA ALA A 446 -0.52 -49.79 9.84
C ALA A 446 -0.94 -50.51 8.55
N GLN A 447 -0.86 -49.85 7.39
CA GLN A 447 -1.10 -50.47 6.09
C GLN A 447 0.02 -51.43 5.68
N LEU A 448 1.23 -51.28 6.23
CA LEU A 448 2.39 -52.14 5.95
C LEU A 448 2.34 -53.43 6.77
N ILE A 449 1.42 -54.33 6.41
CA ILE A 449 1.15 -55.59 7.16
C ILE A 449 2.38 -56.51 7.25
N ASN A 450 3.30 -56.44 6.27
CA ASN A 450 4.49 -57.29 6.19
C ASN A 450 5.75 -56.68 6.83
N LEU A 451 5.66 -55.47 7.41
CA LEU A 451 6.80 -54.80 8.00
C LEU A 451 7.24 -55.53 9.29
N ARG A 452 8.48 -56.05 9.30
CA ARG A 452 9.06 -56.80 10.42
C ARG A 452 10.14 -56.02 11.18
N GLU A 453 10.89 -55.17 10.47
CA GLU A 453 11.99 -54.41 11.06
C GLU A 453 12.00 -52.96 10.58
N MET A 454 12.17 -52.02 11.52
CA MET A 454 12.36 -50.61 11.23
C MET A 454 13.64 -50.11 11.91
N TRP A 455 14.57 -49.59 11.11
CA TRP A 455 15.85 -49.09 11.58
C TRP A 455 15.89 -47.56 11.53
N LEU A 456 16.15 -46.94 12.67
CA LEU A 456 16.24 -45.50 12.84
C LEU A 456 17.70 -45.13 13.18
N TYR A 457 18.46 -44.69 12.18
CA TYR A 457 19.86 -44.28 12.37
C TYR A 457 19.96 -42.75 12.40
N HIS A 458 20.29 -42.20 13.58
CA HIS A 458 20.43 -40.75 13.80
C HIS A 458 19.19 -39.94 13.36
N THR A 459 18.00 -40.47 13.63
CA THR A 459 16.72 -39.86 13.28
C THR A 459 15.90 -39.59 14.55
N PRO A 460 15.67 -38.32 14.94
CA PRO A 460 14.70 -38.01 15.99
C PRO A 460 13.29 -38.22 15.43
N ALA A 461 12.56 -39.19 15.97
CA ALA A 461 11.21 -39.53 15.53
C ALA A 461 10.17 -39.27 16.62
N LYS A 462 9.07 -38.62 16.24
CA LYS A 462 7.83 -38.52 17.01
C LYS A 462 6.85 -39.53 16.43
N ILE A 463 6.40 -40.47 17.25
CA ILE A 463 5.50 -41.54 16.82
C ILE A 463 4.11 -41.25 17.38
N GLU A 464 3.10 -41.26 16.53
CA GLU A 464 1.71 -41.12 16.98
C GLU A 464 1.27 -42.41 17.69
N ALA A 465 0.46 -42.27 18.75
CA ALA A 465 0.02 -43.39 19.58
C ALA A 465 -0.55 -44.61 18.80
N PRO A 466 -1.38 -44.45 17.76
CA PRO A 466 -1.84 -45.57 16.94
C PRO A 466 -0.72 -46.25 16.11
N ALA A 467 0.25 -45.50 15.59
CA ALA A 467 1.41 -46.06 14.90
C ALA A 467 2.30 -46.86 15.86
N LEU A 468 2.45 -46.38 17.10
CA LEU A 468 3.21 -47.08 18.14
C LEU A 468 2.54 -48.39 18.56
N ALA A 469 1.20 -48.42 18.62
CA ALA A 469 0.46 -49.65 18.91
C ALA A 469 0.70 -50.73 17.85
N PHE A 470 0.64 -50.35 16.57
CA PHE A 470 0.92 -51.25 15.45
C PHE A 470 2.36 -51.78 15.48
N LEU A 471 3.36 -50.89 15.65
CA LEU A 471 4.77 -51.28 15.71
C LEU A 471 5.11 -52.18 16.90
N ARG A 472 4.31 -52.12 17.98
CA ARG A 472 4.45 -52.99 19.16
C ARG A 472 3.83 -54.37 18.97
N GLU A 473 2.83 -54.50 18.11
CA GLU A 473 2.19 -55.78 17.78
C GLU A 473 2.99 -56.59 16.74
N THR A 474 3.78 -55.91 15.91
CA THR A 474 4.61 -56.53 14.86
C THR A 474 6.06 -56.80 15.26
N SER A 475 6.53 -56.24 16.38
CA SER A 475 7.84 -56.55 17.02
C SER A 475 7.76 -57.78 17.92
#